data_AF-A0A523UBL9-F1
#
_entry.id   AF-A0A523UBL9-F1
#
_cell.length_a   1.000
_cell.length_b   1.000
_cell.length_c   1.000
_cell.angle_alpha   90.00
_cell.angle_beta   90.00
_cell.angle_gamma   90.00
#
_symmetry.space_group_name_H-M   'P 1'
#
loop_
_entity.id
_entity.type
_entity.pdbx_description
1 polymer ?
#
loop_
_entity_poly.entity_id
_entity_poly.type
_entity_poly.pdbx_seq_one_letter_code
_entity_poly.pdbx_strand_id
1 'polypeptide(L)'
;MKISLPLKLGIAVVVFFALVFGALFAYRPVRQAWLVSRLRSNDPAVSEGAAKRLAAEGVKIIPLLKNWLESENPAHAKNACRVTAKITGDEWKELTGQLNAVLDGKPSKLTDAASAVFFAHNKVRWKVTEVFEDSPARNRNILCYLLTYYHSSEETEEDDEEAGVI
;
A
#
# COMPACT_ATOMS: atom_id res chain seq x y z
N MET A 1 -36.29 45.12 -7.23
CA MET A 1 -35.41 45.76 -6.22
C MET A 1 -33.99 45.84 -6.78
N LYS A 2 -33.37 47.04 -6.84
CA LYS A 2 -32.00 47.21 -7.33
C LYS A 2 -31.02 46.89 -6.19
N ILE A 3 -30.45 45.69 -6.22
CA ILE A 3 -29.39 45.27 -5.29
C ILE A 3 -28.19 46.20 -5.48
N SER A 4 -27.75 46.84 -4.39
CA SER A 4 -26.63 47.78 -4.41
C SER A 4 -25.34 47.10 -4.83
N LEU A 5 -24.50 47.83 -5.59
CA LEU A 5 -23.20 47.36 -6.10
C LEU A 5 -22.30 46.69 -5.04
N PRO A 6 -22.15 47.24 -3.80
CA PRO A 6 -21.32 46.62 -2.77
C PRO A 6 -21.87 45.25 -2.30
N LEU A 7 -23.19 45.04 -2.32
CA LEU A 7 -23.79 43.77 -1.91
C LEU A 7 -23.51 42.66 -2.92
N LYS A 8 -23.53 42.97 -4.23
CA LYS A 8 -23.15 42.01 -5.29
C LYS A 8 -21.68 41.61 -5.20
N LEU A 9 -20.81 42.58 -4.90
CA LEU A 9 -19.38 42.33 -4.75
C LEU A 9 -19.11 41.44 -3.53
N GLY A 10 -19.75 41.71 -2.39
CA GLY A 10 -19.64 40.86 -1.20
C GLY A 10 -20.08 39.42 -1.45
N ILE A 11 -21.24 39.22 -2.08
CA ILE A 11 -21.72 37.88 -2.44
C ILE A 11 -20.76 37.17 -3.40
N ALA A 12 -20.26 37.88 -4.43
CA ALA A 12 -19.33 37.30 -5.39
C ALA A 12 -18.04 36.81 -4.73
N VAL A 13 -17.48 37.59 -3.79
CA VAL A 13 -16.29 37.21 -3.01
C VAL A 13 -16.58 35.97 -2.16
N VAL A 14 -17.71 35.92 -1.46
CA VAL A 14 -18.09 34.77 -0.63
C VAL A 14 -18.26 33.49 -1.47
N VAL A 15 -18.95 33.57 -2.61
CA VAL A 15 -19.12 32.43 -3.54
C VAL A 15 -17.78 31.96 -4.10
N PHE A 16 -16.89 32.89 -4.44
CA PHE A 16 -15.56 32.55 -4.93
C PHE A 16 -14.74 31.77 -3.88
N PHE A 17 -14.69 32.26 -2.65
CA PHE A 17 -13.99 31.55 -1.58
C PHE A 17 -14.64 30.20 -1.28
N ALA A 18 -15.98 30.12 -1.26
CA ALA A 18 -16.68 28.86 -1.07
C ALA A 18 -16.31 27.82 -2.15
N LEU A 19 -16.18 28.24 -3.41
CA LEU A 19 -15.70 27.37 -4.51
C LEU A 19 -14.25 26.92 -4.29
N VAL A 20 -13.35 27.83 -3.90
CA VAL A 20 -11.94 27.49 -3.64
C VAL A 20 -11.83 26.49 -2.48
N PHE A 21 -12.52 26.74 -1.36
CA PHE A 21 -12.53 25.82 -0.22
C PHE A 21 -13.17 24.47 -0.58
N GLY A 22 -14.26 24.48 -1.35
CA GLY A 22 -14.89 23.26 -1.86
C GLY A 22 -13.95 22.44 -2.73
N ALA A 23 -13.22 23.08 -3.65
CA ALA A 23 -12.25 22.40 -4.51
C ALA A 23 -11.08 21.82 -3.71
N LEU A 24 -10.54 22.55 -2.74
CA LEU A 24 -9.46 22.06 -1.87
C LEU A 24 -9.90 20.88 -1.01
N PHE A 25 -11.13 20.92 -0.49
CA PHE A 25 -11.68 19.84 0.31
C PHE A 25 -11.93 18.59 -0.54
N ALA A 26 -12.44 18.74 -1.76
CA ALA A 26 -12.65 17.65 -2.70
C ALA A 26 -11.34 17.07 -3.28
N TYR A 27 -10.26 17.84 -3.32
CA TYR A 27 -9.01 17.41 -3.93
C TYR A 27 -8.43 16.14 -3.30
N ARG A 28 -8.41 16.05 -1.96
CA ARG A 28 -7.88 14.88 -1.25
C ARG A 28 -8.63 13.58 -1.55
N PRO A 29 -9.97 13.48 -1.35
CA PRO A 29 -10.71 12.26 -1.61
C PRO A 29 -10.65 11.87 -3.10
N VAL A 30 -10.71 12.84 -4.02
CA VAL A 30 -10.61 12.57 -5.46
C VAL A 30 -9.22 12.03 -5.83
N ARG A 31 -8.15 12.66 -5.32
CA ARG A 31 -6.78 12.20 -5.56
C ARG A 31 -6.54 10.81 -4.99
N GLN A 32 -7.05 10.51 -3.80
CA GLN A 32 -6.95 9.17 -3.21
C GLN A 32 -7.70 8.16 -4.06
N ALA A 33 -8.98 8.39 -4.39
CA ALA A 33 -9.76 7.49 -5.25
C ALA A 33 -9.07 7.22 -6.60
N TRP A 34 -8.46 8.24 -7.18
CA TRP A 34 -7.68 8.11 -8.41
C TRP A 34 -6.43 7.24 -8.24
N LEU A 35 -5.67 7.41 -7.15
CA LEU A 35 -4.51 6.55 -6.85
C LEU A 35 -4.94 5.09 -6.59
N VAL A 36 -6.05 4.88 -5.89
CA VAL A 36 -6.64 3.55 -5.67
C VAL A 36 -7.01 2.89 -7.00
N SER A 37 -7.61 3.65 -7.92
CA SER A 37 -7.91 3.14 -9.25
C SER A 37 -6.63 2.75 -10.01
N ARG A 38 -5.55 3.52 -9.87
CA ARG A 38 -4.27 3.20 -10.52
C ARG A 38 -3.54 2.02 -9.92
N LEU A 39 -3.72 1.71 -8.63
CA LEU A 39 -3.23 0.47 -8.04
C LEU A 39 -3.78 -0.77 -8.76
N ARG A 40 -5.00 -0.68 -9.30
CA ARG A 40 -5.66 -1.77 -10.04
C ARG A 40 -5.32 -1.80 -11.54
N SER A 41 -4.43 -0.93 -12.02
CA SER A 41 -4.01 -0.94 -13.41
C SER A 41 -3.23 -2.22 -13.72
N ASN A 42 -3.45 -2.77 -14.93
CA ASN A 42 -2.67 -3.91 -15.44
C ASN A 42 -1.23 -3.51 -15.79
N ASP A 43 -0.95 -2.21 -15.94
CA ASP A 43 0.39 -1.70 -16.17
C ASP A 43 1.18 -1.72 -14.84
N PRO A 44 2.25 -2.53 -14.74
CA PRO A 44 3.07 -2.63 -13.53
C PRO A 44 3.66 -1.28 -13.12
N ALA A 45 4.09 -0.43 -14.06
CA ALA A 45 4.72 0.85 -13.78
C ALA A 45 3.72 1.86 -13.20
N VAL A 46 2.49 1.88 -13.74
CA VAL A 46 1.41 2.74 -13.23
C VAL A 46 0.99 2.33 -11.83
N SER A 47 0.80 1.02 -11.63
CA SER A 47 0.40 0.46 -10.34
C SER A 47 1.49 0.67 -9.28
N GLU A 48 2.76 0.55 -9.67
CA GLU A 48 3.92 0.76 -8.80
C GLU A 48 4.11 2.22 -8.43
N GLY A 49 3.96 3.13 -9.39
CA GLY A 49 3.96 4.56 -9.14
C GLY A 49 2.84 5.00 -8.19
N ALA A 50 1.65 4.39 -8.30
CA ALA A 50 0.55 4.66 -7.39
C ALA A 50 0.86 4.20 -5.95
N ALA A 51 1.43 3.00 -5.79
CA ALA A 51 1.82 2.48 -4.48
C ALA A 51 2.88 3.37 -3.80
N LYS A 52 3.90 3.80 -4.53
CA LYS A 52 4.93 4.73 -4.01
C LYS A 52 4.35 6.07 -3.59
N ARG A 53 3.42 6.63 -4.39
CA ARG A 53 2.77 7.91 -4.07
C ARG A 53 1.87 7.84 -2.85
N LEU A 54 1.19 6.71 -2.64
CA LEU A 54 0.39 6.47 -1.43
C LEU A 54 1.28 6.27 -0.21
N ALA A 55 2.36 5.50 -0.34
CA ALA A 55 3.32 5.28 0.74
C ALA A 55 4.01 6.57 1.19
N ALA A 56 4.28 7.49 0.25
CA ALA A 56 4.83 8.81 0.54
C ALA A 56 3.91 9.72 1.39
N GLU A 57 2.63 9.38 1.57
CA GLU A 57 1.74 10.09 2.50
C GLU A 57 2.04 9.76 3.98
N GLY A 58 2.84 8.72 4.24
CA GLY A 58 3.31 8.34 5.58
C GLY A 58 2.16 8.05 6.54
N VAL A 59 2.22 8.59 7.76
CA VAL A 59 1.21 8.39 8.82
C VAL A 59 -0.23 8.65 8.34
N LYS A 60 -0.44 9.56 7.39
CA LYS A 60 -1.78 9.92 6.91
C LYS A 60 -2.51 8.76 6.21
N ILE A 61 -1.77 7.81 5.64
CA ILE A 61 -2.37 6.67 4.92
C ILE A 61 -2.65 5.48 5.83
N ILE A 62 -2.06 5.43 7.02
CA ILE A 62 -2.18 4.29 7.96
C ILE A 62 -3.63 3.94 8.27
N PRO A 63 -4.55 4.87 8.57
CA PRO A 63 -5.96 4.53 8.82
C PRO A 63 -6.63 3.86 7.61
N LEU A 64 -6.29 4.29 6.39
CA LEU A 64 -6.82 3.67 5.17
C LEU A 64 -6.29 2.25 5.00
N LEU A 65 -4.98 2.06 5.20
CA LEU A 65 -4.34 0.74 5.09
C LEU A 65 -4.87 -0.24 6.12
N LYS A 66 -5.09 0.22 7.36
CA LYS A 66 -5.73 -0.55 8.41
C LYS A 66 -7.13 -1.02 7.99
N ASN A 67 -7.98 -0.10 7.52
CA ASN A 67 -9.32 -0.43 7.04
C ASN A 67 -9.28 -1.42 5.87
N TRP A 68 -8.27 -1.36 5.00
CA TRP A 68 -8.12 -2.28 3.89
C TRP A 68 -7.66 -3.68 4.31
N LEU A 69 -6.75 -3.78 5.27
CA LEU A 69 -6.29 -5.05 5.84
C LEU A 69 -7.41 -5.75 6.63
N GLU A 70 -8.27 -4.98 7.30
CA GLU A 70 -9.41 -5.48 8.05
C GLU A 70 -10.63 -5.77 7.17
N SER A 71 -10.62 -5.35 5.90
CA SER A 71 -11.73 -5.62 4.98
C SER A 71 -11.71 -7.05 4.46
N GLU A 72 -12.89 -7.64 4.26
CA GLU A 72 -13.03 -8.99 3.68
C GLU A 72 -12.60 -9.08 2.20
N ASN A 73 -12.32 -7.94 1.56
CA ASN A 73 -11.92 -7.90 0.16
C ASN A 73 -10.42 -8.24 0.02
N PRO A 74 -10.06 -9.39 -0.58
CA PRO A 74 -8.65 -9.80 -0.70
C PRO A 74 -7.82 -8.85 -1.56
N ALA A 75 -8.45 -8.12 -2.49
CA ALA A 75 -7.75 -7.11 -3.29
C ALA A 75 -7.34 -5.90 -2.46
N HIS A 76 -8.14 -5.50 -1.47
CA HIS A 76 -7.79 -4.42 -0.54
C HIS A 76 -6.61 -4.84 0.34
N ALA A 77 -6.66 -6.02 0.94
CA ALA A 77 -5.58 -6.51 1.80
C ALA A 77 -4.26 -6.66 1.03
N LYS A 78 -4.29 -7.18 -0.22
CA LYS A 78 -3.11 -7.26 -1.09
C LYS A 78 -2.53 -5.88 -1.43
N ASN A 79 -3.40 -4.93 -1.80
CA ASN A 79 -2.97 -3.56 -2.09
C ASN A 79 -2.43 -2.85 -0.85
N ALA A 80 -3.01 -3.11 0.33
CA ALA A 80 -2.53 -2.56 1.58
C ALA A 80 -1.13 -3.08 1.90
N CYS A 81 -0.89 -4.39 1.77
CA CYS A 81 0.46 -4.96 1.92
C CYS A 81 1.44 -4.31 0.93
N ARG A 82 1.07 -4.15 -0.34
CA ARG A 82 1.92 -3.53 -1.35
C ARG A 82 2.30 -2.09 -1.04
N VAL A 83 1.36 -1.27 -0.56
CA VAL A 83 1.64 0.11 -0.15
C VAL A 83 2.50 0.11 1.12
N THR A 84 2.17 -0.75 2.09
CA THR A 84 2.90 -0.84 3.38
C THR A 84 4.36 -1.20 3.17
N ALA A 85 4.67 -2.13 2.25
CA ALA A 85 6.04 -2.52 1.91
C ALA A 85 6.89 -1.36 1.33
N LYS A 86 6.29 -0.23 0.96
CA LYS A 86 6.96 0.93 0.37
C LYS A 86 7.02 2.15 1.28
N ILE A 87 6.39 2.07 2.47
CA ILE A 87 6.49 3.13 3.46
C ILE A 87 7.96 3.27 3.84
N THR A 88 8.45 4.50 3.91
CA THR A 88 9.81 4.77 4.37
C THR A 88 9.73 5.23 5.81
N GLY A 89 10.39 4.52 6.72
CA GLY A 89 10.38 4.83 8.14
C GLY A 89 9.80 3.68 8.98
N ASP A 90 9.37 4.00 10.18
CA ASP A 90 8.88 3.04 11.19
C ASP A 90 7.34 3.07 11.33
N GLU A 91 6.65 3.93 10.59
CA GLU A 91 5.20 4.11 10.63
C GLU A 91 4.44 2.83 10.25
N TRP A 92 5.02 1.98 9.41
CA TRP A 92 4.44 0.69 9.04
C TRP A 92 4.23 -0.23 10.25
N LYS A 93 4.99 -0.03 11.35
CA LYS A 93 4.88 -0.83 12.59
C LYS A 93 3.51 -0.69 13.25
N GLU A 94 2.79 0.40 12.98
CA GLU A 94 1.40 0.56 13.43
C GLU A 94 0.46 -0.48 12.81
N LEU A 95 0.82 -1.06 11.66
CA LEU A 95 0.05 -2.07 10.95
C LEU A 95 0.47 -3.51 11.31
N THR A 96 1.47 -3.70 12.16
CA THR A 96 2.01 -5.03 12.50
C THR A 96 0.96 -5.95 13.08
N GLY A 97 0.02 -5.43 13.90
CA GLY A 97 -1.09 -6.22 14.44
C GLY A 97 -1.97 -6.83 13.35
N GLN A 98 -2.38 -6.03 12.37
CA GLN A 98 -3.21 -6.46 11.24
C GLN A 98 -2.43 -7.41 10.32
N LEU A 99 -1.16 -7.11 10.04
CA LEU A 99 -0.31 -7.98 9.22
C LEU A 99 -0.11 -9.35 9.87
N ASN A 100 0.07 -9.39 11.19
CA ASN A 100 0.16 -10.64 11.94
C ASN A 100 -1.15 -11.43 11.88
N ALA A 101 -2.31 -10.77 11.97
CA ALA A 101 -3.61 -11.43 11.82
C ALA A 101 -3.78 -12.03 10.41
N VAL A 102 -3.28 -11.35 9.37
CA VAL A 102 -3.22 -11.91 8.01
C VAL A 102 -2.31 -13.15 7.98
N LEU A 103 -1.13 -13.08 8.61
CA LEU A 103 -0.17 -14.18 8.69
C LEU A 103 -0.64 -15.37 9.54
N ASP A 104 -1.66 -15.22 10.38
CA ASP A 104 -2.28 -16.34 11.11
C ASP A 104 -3.16 -17.22 10.21
N GLY A 105 -3.50 -16.74 9.01
CA GLY A 105 -4.29 -17.47 8.01
C GLY A 105 -3.58 -18.67 7.38
N LYS A 106 -4.28 -19.35 6.46
CA LYS A 106 -3.70 -20.42 5.64
C LYS A 106 -2.77 -19.84 4.57
N PRO A 107 -1.72 -20.57 4.13
CA PRO A 107 -0.83 -20.12 3.06
C PRO A 107 -1.61 -19.70 1.82
N SER A 108 -1.35 -18.51 1.32
CA SER A 108 -2.02 -17.92 0.16
C SER A 108 -1.21 -16.74 -0.38
N LYS A 109 -1.56 -16.27 -1.58
CA LYS A 109 -0.98 -15.03 -2.15
C LYS A 109 -1.12 -13.80 -1.24
N LEU A 110 -2.08 -13.81 -0.31
CA LEU A 110 -2.27 -12.74 0.65
C LEU A 110 -1.27 -12.85 1.82
N THR A 111 -1.05 -14.04 2.37
CA THR A 111 -0.02 -14.25 3.38
C THR A 111 1.36 -13.98 2.82
N ASP A 112 1.60 -14.32 1.55
CA ASP A 112 2.84 -14.00 0.84
C ASP A 112 3.06 -12.48 0.74
N ALA A 113 1.99 -11.74 0.42
CA ALA A 113 2.05 -10.28 0.38
C ALA A 113 2.34 -9.67 1.76
N ALA A 114 1.78 -10.23 2.84
CA ALA A 114 2.07 -9.80 4.21
C ALA A 114 3.52 -10.14 4.61
N SER A 115 4.00 -11.35 4.28
CA SER A 115 5.40 -11.76 4.47
C SER A 115 6.36 -10.80 3.78
N ALA A 116 6.07 -10.43 2.53
CA ALA A 116 6.87 -9.47 1.75
C ALA A 116 7.01 -8.10 2.44
N VAL A 117 5.99 -7.66 3.21
CA VAL A 117 6.09 -6.41 4.01
C VAL A 117 7.18 -6.55 5.07
N PHE A 118 7.19 -7.64 5.84
CA PHE A 118 8.20 -7.85 6.86
C PHE A 118 9.61 -7.92 6.27
N PHE A 119 9.78 -8.54 5.10
CA PHE A 119 11.08 -8.57 4.41
C PHE A 119 11.49 -7.21 3.83
N ALA A 120 10.53 -6.41 3.33
CA ALA A 120 10.84 -5.08 2.82
C ALA A 120 11.40 -4.15 3.91
N HIS A 121 10.94 -4.32 5.15
CA HIS A 121 11.33 -3.47 6.28
C HIS A 121 12.45 -4.03 7.16
N ASN A 122 12.66 -5.35 7.15
CA ASN A 122 13.75 -5.98 7.87
C ASN A 122 14.93 -6.24 6.94
N LYS A 123 16.01 -5.47 7.11
CA LYS A 123 17.25 -5.61 6.33
C LYS A 123 17.92 -6.98 6.46
N VAL A 124 17.57 -7.75 7.49
CA VAL A 124 18.16 -9.05 7.80
C VAL A 124 17.07 -10.12 7.74
N ARG A 125 17.07 -10.93 6.67
CA ARG A 125 16.00 -11.87 6.33
C ARG A 125 15.75 -12.94 7.41
N TRP A 126 16.80 -13.49 8.01
CA TRP A 126 16.71 -14.53 9.04
C TRP A 126 16.19 -14.02 10.39
N LYS A 127 16.28 -12.70 10.66
CA LYS A 127 15.68 -12.13 11.87
C LYS A 127 14.16 -12.15 11.82
N VAL A 128 13.56 -12.18 10.63
CA VAL A 128 12.11 -12.26 10.49
C VAL A 128 11.59 -13.62 10.99
N THR A 129 12.30 -14.71 10.71
CA THR A 129 11.93 -16.03 11.21
C THR A 129 12.09 -16.15 12.72
N GLU A 130 13.10 -15.50 13.32
CA GLU A 130 13.28 -15.45 14.78
C GLU A 130 12.12 -14.71 15.48
N VAL A 131 11.63 -13.60 14.90
CA VAL A 131 10.50 -12.83 15.44
C VAL A 131 9.21 -13.67 15.55
N PHE A 132 9.07 -14.70 14.71
CA PHE A 132 7.88 -15.54 14.64
C PHE A 132 8.10 -16.97 15.12
N GLU A 133 9.23 -17.27 15.77
CA GLU A 133 9.57 -18.62 16.22
C GLU A 133 8.49 -19.20 17.15
N ASP A 134 7.95 -18.38 18.05
CA ASP A 134 6.88 -18.74 18.98
C ASP A 134 5.49 -18.86 18.33
N SER A 135 5.36 -18.57 17.03
CA SER A 135 4.09 -18.56 16.29
C SER A 135 4.15 -19.48 15.06
N PRO A 136 3.89 -20.80 15.21
CA PRO A 136 4.08 -21.79 14.15
C PRO A 136 3.33 -21.47 12.85
N ALA A 137 2.13 -20.91 12.93
CA ALA A 137 1.34 -20.52 11.75
C ALA A 137 2.00 -19.39 10.95
N ARG A 138 2.50 -18.36 11.65
CA ARG A 138 3.19 -17.22 11.04
C ARG A 138 4.54 -17.64 10.48
N ASN A 139 5.31 -18.41 11.25
CA ASN A 139 6.60 -18.92 10.81
C ASN A 139 6.45 -19.78 9.54
N ARG A 140 5.46 -20.69 9.50
CA ARG A 140 5.12 -21.45 8.29
C ARG A 140 4.88 -20.53 7.10
N ASN A 141 4.05 -19.50 7.23
CA ASN A 141 3.72 -18.60 6.12
C ASN A 141 4.92 -17.74 5.67
N ILE A 142 5.80 -17.35 6.59
CA ILE A 142 7.08 -16.67 6.26
C ILE A 142 8.00 -17.62 5.49
N LEU A 143 8.14 -18.88 5.93
CA LEU A 143 8.96 -19.89 5.28
C LEU A 143 8.41 -20.28 3.90
N CYS A 144 7.09 -20.44 3.75
CA CYS A 144 6.45 -20.70 2.46
C CYS A 144 6.74 -19.57 1.44
N TYR A 145 6.66 -18.33 1.89
CA TYR A 145 7.03 -17.18 1.07
C TYR A 145 8.50 -17.22 0.64
N LEU A 146 9.42 -17.50 1.58
CA LEU A 146 10.84 -17.62 1.26
C LEU A 146 11.11 -18.70 0.23
N LEU A 147 10.56 -19.90 0.41
CA LEU A 147 10.75 -21.03 -0.52
C LEU A 147 10.24 -20.67 -1.93
N THR A 148 9.10 -19.99 -2.02
CA THR A 148 8.53 -19.57 -3.31
C THR A 148 9.38 -18.48 -3.95
N TYR A 149 9.88 -17.53 -3.15
CA TYR A 149 10.72 -16.45 -3.64
C TYR A 149 12.07 -16.93 -4.15
N TYR A 150 12.76 -17.81 -3.41
CA TYR A 150 14.04 -18.38 -3.81
C TYR A 150 13.95 -19.15 -5.13
N HIS A 151 12.88 -19.95 -5.29
CA HIS A 151 12.66 -20.70 -6.52
C HIS A 151 12.44 -19.77 -7.73
N SER A 152 11.79 -18.62 -7.53
CA SER A 152 11.57 -17.65 -8.61
C SER A 152 12.81 -16.82 -8.97
N SER A 153 13.77 -16.65 -8.04
CA SER A 153 15.01 -15.90 -8.31
C SER A 153 16.07 -16.73 -9.02
N GLU A 154 16.10 -18.05 -8.81
CA GLU A 154 17.03 -18.95 -9.50
C GLU A 154 16.64 -19.11 -10.99
N GLU A 155 15.34 -19.19 -11.31
CA GLU A 155 14.87 -19.23 -12.71
C GLU A 155 15.21 -17.95 -13.50
N THR A 156 15.38 -16.81 -12.83
CA THR A 156 15.73 -15.55 -13.54
C THR A 156 17.23 -15.41 -13.80
N GLU A 157 18.08 -16.10 -13.04
CA GLU A 157 19.54 -16.09 -13.27
C GLU A 157 19.95 -17.11 -14.33
N GLU A 158 19.27 -18.26 -14.46
CA GLU A 158 19.52 -19.23 -15.55
C GLU A 158 19.11 -18.70 -16.93
N ASP A 159 17.99 -17.97 -17.03
CA ASP A 159 17.51 -17.41 -18.31
C ASP A 159 18.45 -16.30 -18.85
N ASP A 160 19.11 -15.53 -17.97
CA ASP A 160 20.07 -14.50 -18.36
C ASP A 160 21.47 -15.08 -18.71
N GLU A 161 21.85 -16.26 -18.17
CA GLU A 161 23.07 -16.98 -18.59
C GLU A 161 22.89 -17.71 -19.93
N GLU A 162 21.72 -18.28 -20.23
CA GLU A 162 21.45 -18.89 -21.55
C GLU A 162 21.27 -17.84 -22.67
N ALA A 163 20.81 -16.63 -22.36
CA ALA A 163 20.73 -15.53 -23.34
C ALA A 163 22.08 -14.86 -23.64
N GLY A 164 23.14 -15.19 -22.89
CA GLY A 164 24.49 -14.66 -23.05
C GLY A 164 25.42 -15.48 -23.96
N VAL A 165 24.93 -16.60 -24.51
CA VAL A 165 25.69 -17.45 -25.44
C VAL A 165 24.88 -17.68 -26.72
N ILE A 166 25.01 -16.76 -27.68
CA ILE A 166 25.17 -16.94 -29.15
C ILE A 166 25.14 -15.56 -29.84
#